data_AF-A0A835S521-F1
#
_entry.id   AF-A0A835S521-F1
#
_cell.length_a   1.000
_cell.length_b   1.000
_cell.length_c   1.000
_cell.angle_alpha   90.00
_cell.angle_beta   90.00
_cell.angle_gamma   90.00
#
_symmetry.space_group_name_H-M   'P 1'
#
loop_
_entity.id
_entity.type
_entity.pdbx_description
1 polymer ?
#
loop_
_entity_poly.entity_id
_entity_poly.type
_entity_poly.pdbx_seq_one_letter_code
_entity_poly.pdbx_strand_id
1 'polypeptide(L)'
;MEPTAAILSGFAIANMVLLGILMFCFAKIYAKTKAQLPIGMIVFAGMLFLHNIISAFAYFSMEQIFSHEVFPYMLGITIAELGAIVVLLKITLD
;
A
#
# COMPACT_ATOMS: atom_id res chain seq x y z
N MET A 1 -20.46 8.36 6.78
CA MET A 1 -19.17 7.66 6.74
C MET A 1 -18.90 7.21 8.15
N GLU A 2 -18.87 5.90 8.40
CA GLU A 2 -18.43 5.39 9.69
C GLU A 2 -17.00 5.90 10.01
N PRO A 3 -16.71 6.28 11.26
CA PRO A 3 -15.40 6.82 11.64
C PRO A 3 -14.25 5.84 11.35
N THR A 4 -14.53 4.54 11.34
CA THR A 4 -13.58 3.48 10.98
C THR A 4 -13.21 3.51 9.49
N ALA A 5 -14.17 3.75 8.59
CA ALA A 5 -13.93 3.84 7.15
C ALA A 5 -13.07 5.04 6.76
N ALA A 6 -13.21 6.17 7.47
CA ALA A 6 -12.37 7.35 7.27
C ALA A 6 -10.90 7.07 7.68
N ILE A 7 -10.70 6.29 8.75
CA ILE A 7 -9.36 5.91 9.21
C ILE A 7 -8.71 4.93 8.22
N LEU A 8 -9.44 3.88 7.81
CA LEU A 8 -8.93 2.89 6.83
C LEU A 8 -8.54 3.54 5.50
N SER A 9 -9.36 4.46 4.98
CA SER A 9 -9.05 5.18 3.74
C SER A 9 -7.80 6.05 3.89
N GLY A 10 -7.61 6.71 5.05
CA GLY A 10 -6.38 7.45 5.35
C GLY A 10 -5.12 6.57 5.30
N PHE A 11 -5.17 5.38 5.91
CA PHE A 11 -4.05 4.43 5.88
C PHE A 11 -3.78 3.89 4.47
N ALA A 12 -4.82 3.56 3.71
CA ALA A 12 -4.67 3.09 2.33
C ALA A 12 -4.04 4.17 1.44
N ILE A 13 -4.41 5.45 1.62
CA ILE A 13 -3.78 6.57 0.91
C ILE A 13 -2.30 6.70 1.29
N ALA A 14 -1.96 6.60 2.57
CA ALA A 14 -0.57 6.62 3.01
C ALA A 14 0.27 5.49 2.38
N ASN A 15 -0.29 4.27 2.32
CA ASN A 15 0.34 3.13 1.64
C ASN A 15 0.56 3.41 0.15
N MET A 16 -0.45 3.94 -0.55
CA MET A 16 -0.33 4.31 -1.96
C MET A 16 0.81 5.31 -2.19
N VAL A 17 0.90 6.36 -1.37
CA VAL A 17 1.96 7.37 -1.49
C VAL A 17 3.34 6.74 -1.27
N LEU A 18 3.51 5.94 -0.22
CA LEU A 18 4.79 5.30 0.09
C LEU A 18 5.21 4.28 -0.98
N LEU A 19 4.27 3.50 -1.50
CA LEU A 19 4.51 2.57 -2.62
C LEU A 19 4.91 3.33 -3.90
N GLY A 20 4.29 4.48 -4.17
CA GLY A 20 4.69 5.38 -5.25
C GLY A 20 6.15 5.83 -5.13
N ILE A 21 6.58 6.23 -3.92
CA ILE A 21 7.96 6.61 -3.63
C ILE A 21 8.91 5.42 -3.81
N LEU A 22 8.54 4.23 -3.33
CA LEU A 22 9.32 3.00 -3.50
C LEU A 22 9.52 2.64 -4.97
N MET A 23 8.46 2.69 -5.77
CA MET A 23 8.54 2.45 -7.21
C MET A 23 9.48 3.45 -7.89
N PHE A 24 9.44 4.73 -7.49
CA PHE A 24 10.37 5.74 -8.00
C PHE A 24 11.83 5.44 -7.60
N CYS A 25 12.08 5.04 -6.35
CA CYS A 25 13.42 4.63 -5.92
C CYS A 25 13.93 3.43 -6.71
N PHE A 26 13.12 2.37 -6.87
CA PHE A 26 13.52 1.21 -7.68
C PHE A 26 13.73 1.56 -9.15
N ALA A 27 12.94 2.46 -9.73
CA ALA A 27 13.14 2.94 -11.10
C ALA A 27 14.48 3.68 -11.23
N LYS A 28 14.84 4.51 -10.25
CA LYS A 28 16.14 5.21 -10.21
C LYS A 28 17.31 4.23 -10.06
N ILE A 29 17.16 3.20 -9.22
CA ILE A 29 18.17 2.14 -9.06
C ILE A 29 18.33 1.39 -10.38
N TYR A 30 17.22 0.97 -10.99
CA TYR A 30 17.23 0.29 -12.29
C TYR A 30 17.94 1.11 -13.38
N ALA A 31 17.68 2.41 -13.45
CA ALA A 31 18.31 3.29 -14.41
C ALA A 31 19.84 3.31 -14.28
N LYS A 32 20.38 3.17 -13.06
CA LYS A 32 21.83 3.15 -12.79
C LYS A 32 22.46 1.77 -12.95
N THR A 33 21.84 0.73 -12.40
CA THR A 33 22.45 -0.60 -12.31
C THR A 33 22.00 -1.57 -13.40
N LYS A 34 20.88 -1.30 -14.07
CA LYS A 34 20.23 -2.20 -15.05
C LYS A 34 19.96 -3.61 -14.49
N ALA A 35 19.88 -3.75 -13.17
CA ALA A 35 19.65 -5.04 -12.52
C ALA A 35 18.19 -5.51 -12.70
N GLN A 36 17.97 -6.82 -12.73
CA GLN A 36 16.63 -7.40 -12.85
C GLN A 36 15.81 -7.28 -11.55
N LEU A 37 16.47 -7.26 -10.38
CA LEU A 37 15.81 -7.20 -9.08
C LEU A 37 14.93 -5.94 -8.91
N PRO A 38 15.40 -4.70 -9.19
CA PRO A 38 14.58 -3.50 -9.13
C PRO A 38 13.31 -3.57 -10.00
N ILE A 39 13.35 -4.21 -11.17
CA ILE A 39 12.16 -4.39 -12.02
C ILE A 39 11.13 -5.27 -11.30
N GLY A 40 11.58 -6.41 -10.76
CA GLY A 40 10.69 -7.30 -9.99
C GLY A 40 10.05 -6.57 -8.80
N MET A 41 10.82 -5.73 -8.11
CA MET A 41 10.32 -4.93 -7.00
C MET A 41 9.32 -3.85 -7.43
N ILE A 42 9.48 -3.23 -8.61
CA ILE A 42 8.49 -2.30 -9.17
C ILE A 42 7.17 -3.03 -9.44
N VAL A 43 7.22 -4.21 -10.04
CA VAL A 43 6.01 -5.02 -10.31
C VAL A 43 5.32 -5.41 -9.00
N PHE A 44 6.09 -5.87 -8.01
CA PHE A 44 5.56 -6.20 -6.69
C PHE A 44 4.90 -4.99 -6.00
N ALA A 45 5.59 -3.84 -5.96
CA ALA A 45 5.07 -2.61 -5.40
C ALA A 45 3.82 -2.12 -6.17
N GLY A 46 3.79 -2.30 -7.49
CA GLY A 46 2.62 -2.00 -8.33
C GLY A 46 1.41 -2.86 -8.00
N MET A 47 1.61 -4.16 -7.75
CA MET A 47 0.52 -5.05 -7.30
C MET A 47 -0.02 -4.65 -5.93
N LEU A 48 0.85 -4.32 -4.96
CA LEU A 48 0.43 -3.81 -3.66
C LEU A 48 -0.30 -2.46 -3.79
N PHE A 49 0.14 -1.59 -4.69
CA PHE A 49 -0.50 -0.31 -4.94
C PHE A 49 -1.93 -0.50 -5.48
N LEU A 50 -2.10 -1.41 -6.44
CA LEU A 50 -3.43 -1.80 -6.95
C LEU A 50 -4.30 -2.42 -5.85
N HIS A 51 -3.73 -3.26 -4.98
CA HIS A 51 -4.45 -3.80 -3.84
C HIS A 51 -4.99 -2.68 -2.94
N ASN A 52 -4.19 -1.65 -2.63
CA ASN A 52 -4.64 -0.52 -1.82
C ASN A 52 -5.74 0.32 -2.50
N ILE A 53 -5.67 0.49 -3.83
CA ILE A 53 -6.74 1.16 -4.58
C ILE A 53 -8.05 0.39 -4.44
N ILE A 54 -8.02 -0.93 -4.68
CA ILE A 54 -9.21 -1.78 -4.62
C ILE A 54 -9.77 -1.79 -3.20
N SER A 55 -8.92 -1.91 -2.19
CA SER A 55 -9.31 -1.87 -0.77
C SER A 55 -9.94 -0.52 -0.41
N ALA A 56 -9.32 0.60 -0.77
CA ALA A 56 -9.88 1.93 -0.52
C ALA A 56 -11.25 2.12 -1.20
N PHE A 57 -11.39 1.65 -2.45
CA PHE A 57 -12.67 1.71 -3.17
C PHE A 57 -13.73 0.81 -2.52
N ALA A 58 -13.36 -0.40 -2.08
CA ALA A 58 -14.25 -1.31 -1.39
C ALA A 58 -14.76 -0.70 -0.07
N TYR A 59 -13.91 -0.06 0.72
CA TYR A 59 -14.34 0.61 1.96
C TYR A 59 -15.26 1.79 1.70
N PHE A 60 -15.06 2.54 0.62
CA PHE A 60 -15.86 3.70 0.30
C PHE A 60 -17.21 3.35 -0.34
N SER A 61 -17.23 2.35 -1.22
CA SER A 61 -18.37 2.07 -2.10
C SER A 61 -19.16 0.82 -1.70
N MET A 62 -18.60 -0.06 -0.86
CA MET A 62 -19.21 -1.33 -0.44
C MET A 62 -19.42 -1.45 1.07
N GLU A 63 -19.49 -0.32 1.79
CA GLU A 63 -19.78 -0.26 3.24
C GLU A 63 -21.06 -1.03 3.61
N GLN A 64 -22.05 -1.10 2.72
CA GLN A 64 -23.31 -1.83 2.92
C GLN A 64 -23.23 -3.36 2.74
N ILE A 65 -22.16 -3.87 2.13
CA ILE A 65 -22.00 -5.31 1.83
C ILE A 65 -21.12 -5.99 2.89
N PHE A 66 -20.22 -5.23 3.53
CA PHE A 66 -19.29 -5.76 4.53
C PHE A 66 -19.90 -5.80 5.93
N SER A 67 -19.80 -6.96 6.59
CA SER A 67 -20.13 -7.07 8.01
C SER A 67 -19.18 -6.19 8.83
N HIS A 68 -19.73 -5.41 9.77
CA HIS A 68 -18.97 -4.51 10.63
C HIS A 68 -17.92 -5.23 11.49
N GLU A 69 -18.07 -6.55 11.66
CA GLU A 69 -17.11 -7.40 12.37
C GLU A 69 -15.77 -7.57 11.64
N VAL A 70 -15.71 -7.32 10.34
CA VAL A 70 -14.50 -7.51 9.52
C VAL A 70 -13.58 -6.27 9.55
N PHE A 71 -14.14 -5.11 9.87
CA PHE A 71 -13.42 -3.82 9.93
C PHE A 71 -12.15 -3.84 10.79
N PRO A 72 -12.13 -4.38 12.03
CA PRO A 72 -10.91 -4.39 12.85
C PRO A 72 -9.79 -5.24 12.24
N TYR A 73 -10.11 -6.36 11.60
CA TYR A 73 -9.11 -7.20 10.91
C TYR A 73 -8.49 -6.47 9.72
N MET A 74 -9.33 -5.77 8.94
CA MET A 74 -8.88 -4.99 7.80
C MET A 74 -8.03 -3.79 8.22
N LEU A 75 -8.39 -3.14 9.32
CA LEU A 75 -7.57 -2.09 9.94
C LEU A 75 -6.19 -2.62 10.33
N GLY A 76 -6.14 -3.80 10.97
CA GLY A 76 -4.88 -4.47 11.33
C GLY A 76 -4.00 -4.78 10.12
N ILE A 77 -4.58 -5.30 9.03
CA ILE A 77 -3.86 -5.58 7.78
C ILE A 77 -3.28 -4.29 7.20
N THR A 78 -4.08 -3.22 7.13
CA THR A 78 -3.65 -1.95 6.52
C THR A 78 -2.52 -1.28 7.32
N ILE A 79 -2.56 -1.38 8.65
CA ILE A 79 -1.48 -0.90 9.54
C ILE A 79 -0.21 -1.74 9.38
N ALA A 80 -0.35 -3.07 9.34
CA ALA A 80 0.78 -3.97 9.16
C ALA A 80 1.46 -3.73 7.80
N GLU A 81 0.67 -3.52 6.75
CA GLU A 81 1.15 -3.15 5.43
C GLU A 81 1.92 -1.83 5.45
N LEU A 82 1.39 -0.80 6.11
CA LEU A 82 2.09 0.48 6.26
C LEU A 82 3.45 0.31 6.93
N GLY A 83 3.50 -0.44 8.03
CA GLY A 83 4.75 -0.75 8.73
C GLY A 83 5.76 -1.47 7.82
N ALA A 84 5.31 -2.48 7.07
CA ALA A 84 6.15 -3.23 6.14
C ALA A 84 6.71 -2.32 5.02
N ILE A 85 5.88 -1.46 4.44
CA ILE A 85 6.30 -0.53 3.38
C ILE A 85 7.31 0.49 3.91
N VAL A 86 7.11 1.02 5.13
CA VAL A 86 8.07 1.95 5.75
C VAL A 86 9.43 1.30 5.97
N VAL A 87 9.45 0.06 6.48
CA VAL A 87 10.69 -0.70 6.67
C VAL A 87 11.36 -0.97 5.32
N LEU A 88 10.60 -1.38 4.30
CA LEU A 88 11.13 -1.62 2.96
C LEU A 88 11.71 -0.36 2.32
N LEU A 89 11.02 0.78 2.46
CA LEU A 89 11.49 2.08 1.97
C LEU A 89 12.79 2.47 2.66
N LYS A 90 12.88 2.31 3.99
CA LYS A 90 14.11 2.58 4.74
C LYS A 90 15.29 1.75 4.21
N ILE A 91 15.11 0.44 4.07
CA ILE A 91 16.15 -0.47 3.54
C ILE A 91 16.55 -0.11 2.10
N THR A 92 15.63 0.43 1.31
CA THR A 92 15.92 0.82 -0.09
C THR A 92 16.70 2.14 -0.17
N LEU A 93 16.61 2.99 0.85
CA LEU A 93 17.29 4.29 0.92
C LEU A 93 18.67 4.22 1.59
N ASP A 94 18.88 3.26 2.50
CA ASP A 94 20.17 2.94 3.12
C ASP A 94 21.15 2.33 2.10
#